data_AF-A0A3L7S4B1-F1
#
_entry.id   AF-A0A3L7S4B1-F1
#
_cell.length_a   1.000
_cell.length_b   1.000
_cell.length_c   1.000
_cell.angle_alpha   90.00
_cell.angle_beta   90.00
_cell.angle_gamma   90.00
#
_symmetry.space_group_name_H-M   'P 1'
#
loop_
_entity.id
_entity.type
_entity.pdbx_description
1 polymer ?
#
loop_
_entity_poly.entity_id
_entity_poly.type
_entity_poly.pdbx_seq_one_letter_code
_entity_poly.pdbx_strand_id
1 'polypeptide(L)'
;MAAQLSTGEVEALLDRASAATPSTDAIIAVVDVQGRILGVRTESGVVTSDLGFAIDGAVAKARTGAFFANNQAILTSRTVSHISQSTVTQREVQANPSSADVTVAGPGYVAPVSIGGQFPPGILRQPLVDLFAIEHTNRVSVSAGVGGPLIISRDSYAAQLDPTTPTTAVARGIATMPGGLGIYRLGTNEVVGGLGVFFPGPDGFATYEQGFIPSATQSRAARLNAPMALEAEVIALVTLLPI
;
A
#
# COMPACT_ATOMS: atom_id res chain seq x y z
N MET A 1 -6.76 -20.09 -13.95
CA MET A 1 -6.23 -19.28 -12.84
C MET A 1 -4.73 -19.38 -12.89
N ALA A 2 -4.02 -18.26 -12.77
CA ALA A 2 -2.58 -18.23 -12.66
C ALA A 2 -2.12 -19.16 -11.53
N ALA A 3 -1.01 -19.86 -11.70
CA ALA A 3 -0.38 -20.55 -10.58
C ALA A 3 0.03 -19.50 -9.53
N GLN A 4 -0.27 -19.78 -8.26
CA GLN A 4 0.17 -18.94 -7.14
C GLN A 4 1.70 -18.96 -7.02
N LEU A 5 2.29 -17.88 -6.52
CA LEU A 5 3.71 -17.84 -6.18
C LEU A 5 4.01 -18.91 -5.11
N SER A 6 5.04 -19.70 -5.35
CA SER A 6 5.58 -20.65 -4.37
C SER A 6 6.31 -19.93 -3.24
N THR A 7 6.48 -20.59 -2.10
CA THR A 7 7.24 -20.06 -0.96
C THR A 7 8.66 -19.65 -1.36
N GLY A 8 9.35 -20.44 -2.18
CA GLY A 8 10.70 -20.12 -2.66
C GLY A 8 10.74 -18.90 -3.59
N GLU A 9 9.72 -18.71 -4.44
CA GLU A 9 9.61 -17.48 -5.25
C GLU A 9 9.38 -16.25 -4.36
N VAL A 10 8.55 -16.37 -3.32
CA VAL A 10 8.30 -15.28 -2.36
C VAL A 10 9.57 -14.93 -1.59
N GLU A 11 10.31 -15.93 -1.07
CA GLU A 11 11.58 -15.71 -0.39
C GLU A 11 12.60 -15.02 -1.29
N ALA A 12 12.75 -15.47 -2.54
CA ALA A 12 13.66 -14.85 -3.51
C ALA A 12 13.30 -13.39 -3.82
N LEU A 13 12.00 -13.06 -3.91
CA LEU A 13 11.55 -11.68 -4.08
C LEU A 13 11.90 -10.81 -2.87
N LEU A 14 11.69 -11.32 -1.65
CA LEU A 14 12.03 -10.60 -0.42
C LEU A 14 13.55 -10.41 -0.27
N ASP A 15 14.36 -11.42 -0.63
CA ASP A 15 15.82 -11.32 -0.67
C ASP A 15 16.31 -10.28 -1.65
N ARG A 16 15.76 -10.29 -2.87
CA ARG A 16 16.12 -9.30 -3.88
C ARG A 16 15.70 -7.89 -3.48
N ALA A 17 14.52 -7.73 -2.88
CA ALA A 17 14.04 -6.42 -2.42
C ALA A 17 14.95 -5.84 -1.34
N SER A 18 15.32 -6.61 -0.32
CA SER A 18 16.24 -6.13 0.72
C SER A 18 17.67 -5.88 0.23
N ALA A 19 18.05 -6.46 -0.90
CA ALA A 19 19.34 -6.20 -1.53
C ALA A 19 19.30 -5.04 -2.54
N ALA A 20 18.13 -4.45 -2.82
CA ALA A 20 17.97 -3.46 -3.89
C ALA A 20 18.61 -2.10 -3.55
N THR A 21 18.69 -1.76 -2.27
CA THR A 21 19.23 -0.49 -1.77
C THR A 21 20.09 -0.73 -0.51
N PRO A 22 20.99 0.21 -0.14
CA PRO A 22 21.77 0.09 1.10
C PRO A 22 20.97 0.29 2.39
N SER A 23 19.77 0.88 2.31
CA SER A 23 18.90 1.11 3.46
C SER A 23 18.42 -0.22 4.06
N THR A 24 18.18 -0.22 5.36
CA THR A 24 17.82 -1.43 6.13
C THR A 24 16.61 -1.20 7.03
N ASP A 25 15.77 -0.22 6.72
CA ASP A 25 14.63 0.24 7.51
C ASP A 25 13.31 0.21 6.72
N ALA A 26 13.25 -0.61 5.67
CA ALA A 26 12.02 -0.87 4.93
C ALA A 26 11.24 -2.08 5.48
N ILE A 27 9.93 -2.06 5.26
CA ILE A 27 9.07 -3.24 5.33
C ILE A 27 8.63 -3.59 3.91
N ILE A 28 8.84 -4.85 3.52
CA ILE A 28 8.51 -5.37 2.20
C ILE A 28 7.43 -6.45 2.37
N ALA A 29 6.35 -6.35 1.61
CA ALA A 29 5.25 -7.30 1.62
C ALA A 29 4.95 -7.84 0.21
N VAL A 30 4.62 -9.13 0.15
CA VAL A 30 4.18 -9.83 -1.07
C VAL A 30 2.78 -10.38 -0.83
N VAL A 31 1.88 -10.13 -1.77
CA VAL A 31 0.50 -10.63 -1.74
C VAL A 31 0.14 -11.37 -3.03
N ASP A 32 -0.84 -12.27 -2.97
CA ASP A 32 -1.44 -12.85 -4.18
C ASP A 32 -2.41 -11.88 -4.87
N VAL A 33 -2.99 -12.30 -6.00
CA VAL A 33 -3.98 -11.52 -6.76
C VAL A 33 -5.28 -11.23 -5.99
N GLN A 34 -5.54 -11.95 -4.90
CA GLN A 34 -6.70 -11.73 -4.01
C GLN A 34 -6.32 -10.88 -2.78
N GLY A 35 -5.09 -10.37 -2.73
CA GLY A 35 -4.59 -9.51 -1.65
C GLY A 35 -4.24 -10.26 -0.37
N ARG A 36 -4.06 -11.59 -0.45
CA ARG A 36 -3.65 -12.45 0.65
C ARG A 36 -2.15 -12.36 0.85
N ILE A 37 -1.71 -12.22 2.09
CA ILE A 37 -0.29 -12.09 2.42
C ILE A 37 0.40 -13.43 2.17
N LEU A 38 1.43 -13.43 1.33
CA LEU A 38 2.27 -14.59 1.06
C LEU A 38 3.60 -14.52 1.82
N GLY A 39 4.10 -13.31 2.08
CA GLY A 39 5.32 -13.10 2.83
C GLY A 39 5.50 -11.63 3.19
N VAL A 40 6.16 -11.40 4.31
CA VAL A 40 6.56 -10.07 4.78
C VAL A 40 8.00 -10.15 5.28
N ARG A 41 8.80 -9.14 4.93
CA ARG A 41 10.13 -8.92 5.49
C ARG A 41 10.17 -7.57 6.17
N THR A 42 10.55 -7.59 7.43
CA THR A 42 10.88 -6.40 8.21
C THR A 42 12.38 -6.34 8.33
N GLU A 43 13.00 -5.29 7.82
CA GLU A 43 14.45 -5.13 7.89
C GLU A 43 14.91 -4.75 9.30
N SER A 44 16.18 -5.03 9.61
CA SER A 44 16.70 -4.92 10.99
C SER A 44 16.73 -3.51 11.55
N GLY A 45 16.74 -2.49 10.69
CA GLY A 45 16.71 -1.07 11.04
C GLY A 45 15.30 -0.50 11.20
N VAL A 46 14.25 -1.29 10.98
CA VAL A 46 12.87 -0.83 11.22
C VAL A 46 12.66 -0.64 12.72
N VAL A 47 12.49 0.61 13.14
CA VAL A 47 12.13 1.00 14.51
C VAL A 47 10.76 1.64 14.46
N THR A 48 9.77 1.02 15.10
CA THR A 48 8.39 1.54 15.20
C THR A 48 7.74 1.06 16.50
N SER A 49 6.84 1.86 17.07
CA SER A 49 6.06 1.48 18.25
C SER A 49 4.94 0.48 17.98
N ASP A 50 4.47 0.40 16.73
CA ASP A 50 3.42 -0.53 16.30
C ASP A 50 3.83 -1.20 14.98
N LEU A 51 4.49 -2.36 15.12
CA LEU A 51 4.99 -3.11 13.97
C LEU A 51 3.85 -3.70 13.12
N GLY A 52 2.74 -4.11 13.73
CA GLY A 52 1.59 -4.63 12.99
C GLY A 52 1.00 -3.57 12.07
N PHE A 53 0.78 -2.37 12.60
CA PHE A 53 0.31 -1.23 11.83
C PHE A 53 1.29 -0.80 10.72
N ALA A 54 2.59 -0.86 11.00
CA ALA A 54 3.62 -0.57 9.99
C ALA A 54 3.63 -1.60 8.85
N ILE A 55 3.46 -2.90 9.16
CA ILE A 55 3.33 -3.98 8.17
C ILE A 55 2.12 -3.76 7.27
N ASP A 56 1.00 -3.32 7.83
CA ASP A 56 -0.20 -3.00 7.05
C ASP A 56 0.06 -1.90 6.01
N GLY A 57 1.03 -1.02 6.27
CA GLY A 57 1.50 -0.02 5.31
C GLY A 57 2.07 -0.64 4.03
N ALA A 58 2.97 -1.62 4.17
CA ALA A 58 3.56 -2.36 3.06
C ALA A 58 2.52 -3.22 2.34
N VAL A 59 1.64 -3.90 3.09
CA VAL A 59 0.57 -4.73 2.55
C VAL A 59 -0.41 -3.91 1.71
N ALA A 60 -0.77 -2.70 2.14
CA ALA A 60 -1.67 -1.82 1.38
C ALA A 60 -1.07 -1.42 0.01
N LYS A 61 0.23 -1.18 -0.05
CA LYS A 61 0.94 -0.93 -1.32
C LYS A 61 0.97 -2.17 -2.20
N ALA A 62 1.28 -3.34 -1.64
CA ALA A 62 1.30 -4.61 -2.36
C ALA A 62 -0.07 -4.91 -2.99
N ARG A 63 -1.15 -4.73 -2.21
CA ARG A 63 -2.54 -4.88 -2.68
C ARG A 63 -2.88 -3.92 -3.81
N THR A 64 -2.39 -2.69 -3.75
CA THR A 64 -2.60 -1.73 -4.84
C THR A 64 -1.95 -2.23 -6.13
N GLY A 65 -0.73 -2.76 -6.04
CA GLY A 65 -0.07 -3.42 -7.17
C GLY A 65 -0.91 -4.58 -7.71
N ALA A 66 -1.39 -5.47 -6.84
CA ALA A 66 -2.16 -6.65 -7.23
C ALA A 66 -3.55 -6.33 -7.82
N PHE A 67 -4.26 -5.34 -7.28
CA PHE A 67 -5.67 -5.06 -7.62
C PHE A 67 -5.84 -4.16 -8.83
N PHE A 68 -4.87 -3.30 -9.14
CA PHE A 68 -4.98 -2.34 -10.25
C PHE A 68 -4.17 -2.76 -11.47
N ALA A 69 -3.11 -3.56 -11.30
CA ALA A 69 -2.38 -4.11 -12.43
C ALA A 69 -3.26 -5.12 -13.20
N ASN A 70 -3.04 -5.19 -14.52
CA ASN A 70 -3.69 -6.17 -15.39
C ASN A 70 -2.77 -6.57 -16.55
N ASN A 71 -3.26 -7.40 -17.45
CA ASN A 71 -2.50 -7.92 -18.59
C ASN A 71 -2.27 -6.93 -19.75
N GLN A 72 -2.81 -5.72 -19.65
CA GLN A 72 -2.67 -4.65 -20.64
C GLN A 72 -1.81 -3.48 -20.13
N ALA A 73 -1.79 -3.25 -18.82
CA ALA A 73 -1.04 -2.15 -18.20
C ALA A 73 -0.57 -2.47 -16.78
N ILE A 74 0.63 -2.00 -16.46
CA ILE A 74 1.16 -1.95 -15.10
C ILE A 74 0.62 -0.67 -14.44
N LEU A 75 -0.32 -0.80 -13.51
CA LEU A 75 -0.78 0.31 -12.69
C LEU A 75 -0.15 0.20 -11.31
N THR A 76 0.83 1.06 -11.04
CA THR A 76 1.50 1.14 -9.74
C THR A 76 0.65 1.95 -8.76
N SER A 77 0.96 1.87 -7.46
CA SER A 77 0.33 2.75 -6.47
C SER A 77 0.54 4.24 -6.76
N ARG A 78 1.64 4.63 -7.42
CA ARG A 78 1.86 5.99 -7.94
C ARG A 78 0.88 6.31 -9.06
N THR A 79 0.68 5.40 -10.02
CA THR A 79 -0.30 5.61 -11.10
C THR A 79 -1.71 5.75 -10.53
N VAL A 80 -2.08 4.89 -9.58
CA VAL A 80 -3.36 4.97 -8.86
C VAL A 80 -3.48 6.33 -8.16
N SER A 81 -2.43 6.78 -7.47
CA SER A 81 -2.36 8.12 -6.86
C SER A 81 -2.62 9.25 -7.86
N HIS A 82 -2.15 9.10 -9.10
CA HIS A 82 -2.31 10.11 -10.15
C HIS A 82 -3.74 10.14 -10.71
N ILE A 83 -4.45 9.01 -10.75
CA ILE A 83 -5.83 8.96 -11.24
C ILE A 83 -6.88 9.13 -10.14
N SER A 84 -6.54 8.86 -8.86
CA SER A 84 -7.44 8.97 -7.72
C SER A 84 -7.43 10.33 -7.05
N GLN A 85 -6.32 11.07 -7.17
CA GLN A 85 -6.19 12.42 -6.62
C GLN A 85 -6.69 12.51 -5.17
N SER A 86 -6.03 11.76 -4.28
CA SER A 86 -6.39 11.68 -2.86
C SER A 86 -6.46 13.06 -2.18
N THR A 87 -7.48 13.24 -1.34
CA THR A 87 -7.60 14.36 -0.39
C THR A 87 -7.56 13.77 1.01
N VAL A 88 -6.40 13.83 1.64
CA VAL A 88 -6.17 13.19 2.93
C VAL A 88 -5.43 14.18 3.82
N THR A 89 -5.95 14.33 5.02
CA THR A 89 -5.36 15.15 6.08
C THR A 89 -4.23 14.40 6.79
N GLN A 90 -3.35 15.15 7.46
CA GLN A 90 -2.33 14.54 8.32
C GLN A 90 -2.95 13.59 9.36
N ARG A 91 -4.07 14.01 9.98
CA ARG A 91 -4.78 13.21 10.98
C ARG A 91 -5.16 11.84 10.42
N GLU A 92 -5.72 11.79 9.21
CA GLU A 92 -6.16 10.53 8.60
C GLU A 92 -4.99 9.62 8.22
N VAL A 93 -3.84 10.18 7.85
CA VAL A 93 -2.61 9.38 7.61
C VAL A 93 -2.05 8.82 8.91
N GLN A 94 -2.10 9.60 9.98
CA GLN A 94 -1.60 9.25 11.31
C GLN A 94 -2.62 8.49 12.17
N ALA A 95 -3.81 8.23 11.65
CA ALA A 95 -4.80 7.47 12.39
C ALA A 95 -4.39 6.00 12.49
N ASN A 96 -4.71 5.36 13.61
CA ASN A 96 -4.45 3.94 13.85
C ASN A 96 -5.74 3.27 14.34
N PRO A 97 -6.24 2.22 13.65
CA PRO A 97 -7.52 1.60 13.99
C PRO A 97 -7.46 0.79 15.29
N SER A 98 -6.27 0.41 15.76
CA SER A 98 -6.07 -0.30 17.02
C SER A 98 -5.88 0.64 18.22
N SER A 99 -5.74 1.95 17.99
CA SER A 99 -5.48 2.93 19.06
C SER A 99 -6.72 3.15 19.94
N ALA A 100 -6.53 3.09 21.26
CA ALA A 100 -7.54 3.44 22.24
C ALA A 100 -7.72 4.96 22.41
N ASP A 101 -6.75 5.76 21.96
CA ASP A 101 -6.83 7.22 21.98
C ASP A 101 -7.73 7.72 20.83
N VAL A 102 -8.88 8.30 21.17
CA VAL A 102 -9.87 8.83 20.22
C VAL A 102 -9.32 9.91 19.29
N THR A 103 -8.25 10.60 19.67
CA THR A 103 -7.64 11.64 18.84
C THR A 103 -6.87 11.05 17.66
N VAL A 104 -6.34 9.84 17.83
CA VAL A 104 -5.55 9.08 16.84
C VAL A 104 -6.33 7.87 16.30
N ALA A 105 -7.46 7.51 16.89
CA ALA A 105 -8.31 6.43 16.41
C ALA A 105 -8.87 6.74 15.00
N GLY A 106 -8.77 5.76 14.12
CA GLY A 106 -9.29 5.83 12.75
C GLY A 106 -8.53 4.89 11.81
N PRO A 107 -8.91 4.80 10.53
CA PRO A 107 -8.44 3.74 9.64
C PRO A 107 -6.95 3.80 9.32
N GLY A 108 -6.37 5.00 9.27
CA GLY A 108 -4.99 5.22 8.85
C GLY A 108 -4.81 4.99 7.36
N TYR A 109 -4.38 6.00 6.59
CA TYR A 109 -4.13 5.82 5.13
C TYR A 109 -2.68 5.91 4.69
N VAL A 110 -2.27 5.00 3.82
CA VAL A 110 -0.97 5.06 3.13
C VAL A 110 -1.14 5.90 1.86
N ALA A 111 -1.35 7.20 2.04
CA ALA A 111 -1.67 8.15 0.98
C ALA A 111 -0.94 9.48 1.20
N PRO A 112 -0.66 10.26 0.15
CA PRO A 112 -0.02 11.56 0.31
C PRO A 112 -0.96 12.53 1.03
N VAL A 113 -0.49 13.15 2.12
CA VAL A 113 -1.21 14.25 2.77
C VAL A 113 -1.30 15.40 1.78
N SER A 114 -2.49 15.71 1.30
CA SER A 114 -2.70 16.77 0.31
C SER A 114 -4.18 17.06 0.11
N ILE A 115 -4.44 18.21 -0.54
CA ILE A 115 -5.74 18.52 -1.11
C ILE A 115 -5.65 18.12 -2.58
N GLY A 116 -6.38 17.09 -2.95
CA GLY A 116 -6.52 16.60 -4.32
C GLY A 116 -7.95 16.78 -4.81
N GLY A 117 -8.32 16.04 -5.84
CA GLY A 117 -9.67 15.98 -6.38
C GLY A 117 -9.80 16.45 -7.82
N GLN A 118 -8.82 17.11 -8.42
CA GLN A 118 -8.89 17.54 -9.83
C GLN A 118 -8.10 16.61 -10.77
N PHE A 119 -8.69 16.24 -11.91
CA PHE A 119 -7.96 15.60 -13.03
C PHE A 119 -8.05 16.44 -14.31
N PRO A 120 -6.92 16.85 -14.91
CA PRO A 120 -5.54 16.60 -14.45
C PRO A 120 -5.15 17.36 -13.15
N PRO A 121 -4.25 16.80 -12.33
CA PRO A 121 -3.78 17.45 -11.11
C PRO A 121 -3.15 18.82 -11.35
N GLY A 122 -3.42 19.77 -10.45
CA GLY A 122 -2.83 21.11 -10.49
C GLY A 122 -3.51 22.09 -11.44
N ILE A 123 -4.58 21.66 -12.13
CA ILE A 123 -5.40 22.53 -12.98
C ILE A 123 -6.66 22.95 -12.24
N LEU A 124 -6.87 24.26 -12.09
CA LEU A 124 -8.03 24.82 -11.40
C LEU A 124 -9.34 24.48 -12.14
N ARG A 125 -10.41 24.25 -11.38
CA ARG A 125 -11.79 24.02 -11.87
C ARG A 125 -11.98 22.80 -12.79
N GLN A 126 -11.14 21.77 -12.66
CA GLN A 126 -11.41 20.49 -13.29
C GLN A 126 -12.45 19.69 -12.48
N PRO A 127 -13.22 18.80 -13.14
CA PRO A 127 -14.13 17.90 -12.45
C PRO A 127 -13.39 16.97 -11.48
N LEU A 128 -14.17 16.37 -10.57
CA LEU A 128 -13.67 15.30 -9.72
C LEU A 128 -13.31 14.07 -10.54
N VAL A 129 -12.33 13.33 -10.06
CA VAL A 129 -11.79 12.14 -10.72
C VAL A 129 -12.63 10.92 -10.37
N ASP A 130 -12.71 9.94 -11.26
CA ASP A 130 -13.55 8.75 -11.06
C ASP A 130 -13.15 7.91 -9.83
N LEU A 131 -11.87 7.96 -9.46
CA LEU A 131 -11.32 7.28 -8.30
C LEU A 131 -11.09 8.22 -7.12
N PHE A 132 -11.83 9.33 -7.03
CA PHE A 132 -11.70 10.24 -5.91
C PHE A 132 -11.94 9.51 -4.58
N ALA A 133 -11.07 9.79 -3.62
CA ALA A 133 -11.10 9.23 -2.28
C ALA A 133 -10.99 7.69 -2.18
N ILE A 134 -10.30 7.05 -3.12
CA ILE A 134 -10.18 5.58 -3.22
C ILE A 134 -9.57 4.89 -1.99
N GLU A 135 -8.73 5.60 -1.25
CA GLU A 135 -8.14 5.15 0.02
C GLU A 135 -9.19 4.89 1.10
N HIS A 136 -10.37 5.50 1.01
CA HIS A 136 -11.54 5.20 1.85
C HIS A 136 -12.29 3.93 1.38
N THR A 137 -11.75 3.19 0.40
CA THR A 137 -12.39 1.99 -0.16
C THR A 137 -11.60 0.73 0.17
N ASN A 138 -12.31 -0.34 0.51
CA ASN A 138 -11.77 -1.66 0.79
C ASN A 138 -11.79 -2.53 -0.48
N ARG A 139 -10.93 -2.25 -1.47
CA ARG A 139 -10.88 -3.17 -2.63
C ARG A 139 -10.51 -4.58 -2.15
N VAL A 140 -11.36 -5.53 -2.54
CA VAL A 140 -11.84 -6.68 -1.75
C VAL A 140 -10.74 -7.64 -1.27
N SER A 141 -10.64 -7.84 0.05
CA SER A 141 -10.10 -9.08 0.63
C SER A 141 -11.22 -10.13 0.61
N VAL A 142 -11.19 -11.04 -0.38
CA VAL A 142 -12.17 -12.13 -0.45
C VAL A 142 -11.83 -13.18 0.61
N SER A 143 -12.63 -13.21 1.67
CA SER A 143 -12.73 -14.39 2.54
C SER A 143 -13.30 -15.57 1.76
N ALA A 144 -12.67 -16.72 1.88
CA ALA A 144 -13.13 -17.94 1.25
C ALA A 144 -14.55 -18.30 1.73
N GLY A 145 -15.47 -18.58 0.80
CA GLY A 145 -16.70 -19.30 1.08
C GLY A 145 -17.99 -18.70 0.49
N VAL A 146 -18.60 -19.45 -0.42
CA VAL A 146 -20.01 -19.33 -0.82
C VAL A 146 -20.89 -19.28 0.44
N GLY A 147 -21.59 -18.16 0.67
CA GLY A 147 -22.69 -18.06 1.65
C GLY A 147 -22.49 -17.20 2.91
N GLY A 148 -21.35 -16.54 3.11
CA GLY A 148 -21.12 -15.62 4.25
C GLY A 148 -21.57 -14.17 3.99
N PRO A 149 -21.92 -13.39 5.03
CA PRO A 149 -22.50 -12.05 4.88
C PRO A 149 -21.57 -11.05 4.19
N LEU A 150 -22.15 -10.31 3.24
CA LEU A 150 -21.54 -9.22 2.49
C LEU A 150 -21.15 -8.07 3.44
N ILE A 151 -19.85 -7.80 3.61
CA ILE A 151 -19.39 -6.66 4.41
C ILE A 151 -19.48 -5.38 3.56
N ILE A 152 -20.50 -4.56 3.83
CA ILE A 152 -20.76 -3.26 3.17
C ILE A 152 -20.47 -2.04 4.06
N SER A 153 -19.76 -2.19 5.18
CA SER A 153 -19.41 -1.04 6.04
C SER A 153 -18.07 -0.41 5.65
N ARG A 154 -18.04 0.93 5.66
CA ARG A 154 -16.82 1.78 5.55
C ARG A 154 -15.80 1.50 6.66
N ASP A 155 -16.17 0.74 7.69
CA ASP A 155 -15.35 0.45 8.88
C ASP A 155 -14.58 -0.87 8.77
N SER A 156 -14.55 -1.49 7.58
CA SER A 156 -13.89 -2.78 7.35
C SER A 156 -12.52 -2.62 6.70
N TYR A 157 -11.53 -2.18 7.47
CA TYR A 157 -10.12 -2.28 7.10
C TYR A 157 -9.61 -3.60 7.63
N ALA A 158 -9.11 -4.50 6.76
CA ALA A 158 -9.00 -5.93 7.06
C ALA A 158 -8.08 -6.88 6.25
N ALA A 159 -7.18 -7.66 6.89
CA ALA A 159 -6.61 -8.92 6.39
C ALA A 159 -7.66 -10.05 6.22
N GLN A 160 -7.29 -11.08 5.46
CA GLN A 160 -8.17 -12.16 4.98
C GLN A 160 -8.72 -13.05 6.10
N LEU A 161 -10.03 -13.27 6.12
CA LEU A 161 -10.66 -14.20 7.05
C LEU A 161 -10.08 -15.62 6.87
N ASP A 162 -9.59 -16.19 7.97
CA ASP A 162 -9.79 -17.62 8.22
C ASP A 162 -11.30 -17.81 8.46
N PRO A 163 -12.00 -18.69 7.71
CA PRO A 163 -13.43 -18.91 7.88
C PRO A 163 -13.84 -19.41 9.29
N THR A 164 -12.89 -19.76 10.17
CA THR A 164 -13.19 -20.41 11.46
C THR A 164 -12.92 -19.58 12.72
N THR A 165 -12.15 -18.48 12.67
CA THR A 165 -11.88 -17.66 13.88
C THR A 165 -11.61 -16.19 13.55
N PRO A 166 -12.57 -15.26 13.80
CA PRO A 166 -12.39 -13.84 13.52
C PRO A 166 -11.79 -13.12 14.76
N THR A 167 -10.47 -12.92 14.78
CA THR A 167 -9.85 -12.08 15.81
C THR A 167 -9.03 -10.95 15.17
N THR A 168 -9.64 -9.76 15.20
CA THR A 168 -9.06 -8.41 15.38
C THR A 168 -7.74 -7.99 14.68
N ALA A 169 -7.83 -6.77 14.11
CA ALA A 169 -6.80 -5.94 13.47
C ALA A 169 -6.32 -6.42 12.10
N VAL A 170 -6.62 -5.60 11.10
CA VAL A 170 -6.94 -6.12 9.79
C VAL A 170 -6.65 -4.89 8.85
N ALA A 171 -5.82 -5.07 7.82
CA ALA A 171 -5.02 -4.02 7.14
C ALA A 171 -5.74 -2.83 6.47
N ARG A 172 -5.02 -1.70 6.30
CA ARG A 172 -5.43 -0.39 5.72
C ARG A 172 -6.02 -0.41 4.29
N GLY A 173 -6.30 -1.58 3.72
CA GLY A 173 -6.90 -1.73 2.38
C GLY A 173 -5.86 -1.57 1.27
N ILE A 174 -5.91 -0.43 0.59
CA ILE A 174 -5.01 -0.04 -0.51
C ILE A 174 -4.24 1.24 -0.16
N ALA A 175 -3.20 1.55 -0.93
CA ALA A 175 -2.32 2.68 -0.73
C ALA A 175 -2.21 3.51 -2.03
N THR A 176 -2.09 4.83 -1.88
CA THR A 176 -1.78 5.73 -2.99
C THR A 176 -0.41 6.40 -2.84
N MET A 177 0.40 5.95 -1.87
CA MET A 177 1.83 6.25 -1.81
C MET A 177 2.62 5.34 -2.77
N PRO A 178 3.68 5.85 -3.43
CA PRO A 178 4.57 5.05 -4.28
C PRO A 178 5.19 3.86 -3.55
N GLY A 179 5.60 2.83 -4.30
CA GLY A 179 6.19 1.59 -3.75
C GLY A 179 5.31 0.35 -3.84
N GLY A 180 4.16 0.41 -4.50
CA GLY A 180 3.30 -0.75 -4.81
C GLY A 180 3.30 -1.10 -6.30
N LEU A 181 3.75 -2.29 -6.67
CA LEU A 181 3.83 -2.79 -8.05
C LEU A 181 3.19 -4.18 -8.18
N GLY A 182 2.55 -4.45 -9.32
CA GLY A 182 2.05 -5.78 -9.67
C GLY A 182 3.18 -6.73 -10.04
N ILE A 183 3.10 -7.98 -9.60
CA ILE A 183 4.06 -9.05 -9.94
C ILE A 183 3.52 -9.79 -11.15
N TYR A 184 4.34 -9.92 -12.19
CA TYR A 184 3.99 -10.62 -13.43
C TYR A 184 4.78 -11.93 -13.53
N ARG A 185 4.13 -12.98 -14.05
CA ARG A 185 4.82 -14.23 -14.33
C ARG A 185 5.79 -14.04 -15.50
N LEU A 186 7.02 -14.55 -15.34
CA LEU A 186 8.06 -14.40 -16.35
C LEU A 186 7.59 -14.95 -17.71
N GLY A 187 7.79 -14.16 -18.77
CA GLY A 187 7.38 -14.52 -20.13
C GLY A 187 5.89 -14.39 -20.41
N THR A 188 5.09 -13.85 -19.48
CA THR A 188 3.65 -13.59 -19.68
C THR A 188 3.27 -12.20 -19.20
N ASN A 189 2.07 -11.74 -19.60
CA ASN A 189 1.44 -10.54 -19.04
C ASN A 189 0.47 -10.89 -17.89
N GLU A 190 0.58 -12.08 -17.31
CA GLU A 190 -0.32 -12.52 -16.24
C GLU A 190 0.16 -11.97 -14.89
N VAL A 191 -0.70 -11.18 -14.25
CA VAL A 191 -0.49 -10.73 -12.87
C VAL A 191 -0.68 -11.91 -11.93
N VAL A 192 0.31 -12.18 -11.07
CA VAL A 192 0.31 -13.28 -10.09
C VAL A 192 0.32 -12.80 -8.64
N GLY A 193 0.43 -11.50 -8.43
CA GLY A 193 0.43 -10.91 -7.10
C GLY A 193 0.81 -9.43 -7.12
N GLY A 194 1.19 -8.92 -5.96
CA GLY A 194 1.69 -7.57 -5.79
C GLY A 194 2.80 -7.51 -4.76
N LEU A 195 3.72 -6.57 -4.96
CA LEU A 195 4.82 -6.26 -4.05
C LEU A 195 4.67 -4.83 -3.55
N GLY A 196 4.87 -4.64 -2.25
CA GLY A 196 4.73 -3.35 -1.58
C GLY A 196 5.92 -3.08 -0.68
N VAL A 197 6.48 -1.88 -0.76
CA VAL A 197 7.61 -1.43 0.06
C VAL A 197 7.20 -0.19 0.83
N PHE A 198 7.43 -0.17 2.14
CA PHE A 198 7.04 0.93 3.01
C PHE A 198 8.14 1.29 4.00
N PHE A 199 8.40 2.59 4.14
CA PHE A 199 9.29 3.14 5.17
C PHE A 199 8.46 3.74 6.31
N PRO A 200 8.23 2.99 7.40
CA PRO A 200 7.38 3.46 8.49
C PRO A 200 8.01 4.59 9.32
N GLY A 201 9.34 4.61 9.40
CA GLY A 201 10.08 5.43 10.36
C GLY A 201 9.68 5.16 11.82
N PRO A 202 10.19 5.97 12.77
CA PRO A 202 9.95 5.82 14.20
C PRO A 202 8.47 5.80 14.60
N ASP A 203 7.64 6.54 13.87
CA ASP A 203 6.24 6.76 14.21
C ASP A 203 5.29 5.76 13.52
N GLY A 204 5.77 4.92 12.59
CA GLY A 204 4.93 3.94 11.89
C GLY A 204 4.04 4.50 10.77
N PHE A 205 4.06 5.82 10.53
CA PHE A 205 3.11 6.51 9.66
C PHE A 205 3.69 6.89 8.30
N ALA A 206 2.84 6.95 7.27
CA ALA A 206 3.24 7.41 5.94
C ALA A 206 3.66 8.90 5.91
N THR A 207 3.43 9.65 6.99
CA THR A 207 4.00 11.00 7.15
C THR A 207 5.52 10.99 7.16
N TYR A 208 6.15 9.93 7.67
CA TYR A 208 7.60 9.77 7.63
C TYR A 208 8.08 9.57 6.20
N GLU A 209 7.51 8.59 5.51
CA GLU A 209 7.89 8.23 4.14
C GLU A 209 7.75 9.41 3.14
N GLN A 210 6.71 10.23 3.31
CA GLN A 210 6.50 11.40 2.46
C GLN A 210 7.33 12.63 2.87
N GLY A 211 8.17 12.52 3.90
CA GLY A 211 8.94 13.63 4.47
C GLY A 211 8.04 14.80 4.85
N PHE A 212 6.90 14.52 5.50
CA PHE A 212 5.86 15.52 5.73
C PHE A 212 6.36 16.72 6.54
N ILE A 213 6.15 17.91 6.01
CA ILE A 213 6.36 19.17 6.72
C ILE A 213 4.98 19.85 6.81
N PRO A 214 4.52 20.26 8.02
CA PRO A 214 3.25 20.97 8.21
C PRO A 214 3.36 22.42 7.71
N SER A 215 3.62 22.57 6.41
CA SER A 215 3.77 23.85 5.72
C SER A 215 2.93 23.84 4.45
N ALA A 216 2.25 24.96 4.21
CA ALA A 216 1.51 25.20 2.97
C ALA A 216 2.42 25.21 1.73
N THR A 217 3.73 25.39 1.90
CA THR A 217 4.70 25.41 0.80
C THR A 217 5.10 24.02 0.31
N GLN A 218 4.92 22.96 1.11
CA GLN A 218 5.21 21.61 0.66
C GLN A 218 4.07 21.13 -0.24
N SER A 219 4.38 20.97 -1.53
CA SER A 219 3.43 20.50 -2.53
C SER A 219 3.18 18.99 -2.42
N ARG A 220 2.07 18.53 -3.00
CA ARG A 220 1.79 17.10 -3.19
C ARG A 220 2.89 16.40 -3.98
N ALA A 221 3.41 17.06 -5.01
CA ALA A 221 4.51 16.53 -5.80
C ALA A 221 5.79 16.35 -4.97
N ALA A 222 6.07 17.27 -4.03
CA ALA A 222 7.21 17.11 -3.12
C ALA A 222 7.05 15.88 -2.21
N ARG A 223 5.83 15.62 -1.70
CA ARG A 223 5.53 14.45 -0.84
C ARG A 223 5.66 13.12 -1.58
N LEU A 224 5.13 13.05 -2.81
CA LEU A 224 5.23 11.85 -3.66
C LEU A 224 6.65 11.58 -4.19
N ASN A 225 7.54 12.57 -4.11
CA ASN A 225 8.93 12.47 -4.53
C ASN A 225 9.89 12.67 -3.35
N ALA A 226 9.41 12.44 -2.13
CA ALA A 226 10.28 12.41 -0.95
C ALA A 226 11.29 11.26 -1.07
N PRO A 227 12.49 11.36 -0.46
CA PRO A 227 13.54 10.35 -0.60
C PRO A 227 13.05 8.92 -0.34
N MET A 228 12.37 8.68 0.78
CA MET A 228 11.85 7.35 1.15
C MET A 228 10.73 6.86 0.21
N ALA A 229 9.87 7.77 -0.28
CA ALA A 229 8.83 7.41 -1.26
C ALA A 229 9.44 7.00 -2.61
N LEU A 230 10.50 7.69 -3.05
CA LEU A 230 11.25 7.31 -4.26
C LEU A 230 12.00 6.01 -4.06
N GLU A 231 12.64 5.83 -2.91
CA GLU A 231 13.38 4.62 -2.59
C GLU A 231 12.47 3.39 -2.54
N ALA A 232 11.27 3.50 -1.94
CA ALA A 232 10.28 2.43 -1.94
C ALA A 232 9.89 1.99 -3.37
N GLU A 233 9.76 2.95 -4.28
CA GLU A 233 9.47 2.67 -5.68
C GLU A 233 10.66 2.05 -6.41
N VAL A 234 11.88 2.49 -6.11
CA VAL A 234 13.12 1.90 -6.65
C VAL A 234 13.27 0.45 -6.20
N ILE A 235 13.11 0.15 -4.91
CA ILE A 235 13.16 -1.22 -4.38
C ILE A 235 12.14 -2.09 -5.09
N ALA A 236 10.89 -1.62 -5.20
CA ALA A 236 9.83 -2.38 -5.86
C ALA A 236 10.11 -2.62 -7.35
N LEU A 237 10.62 -1.63 -8.07
CA LEU A 237 10.98 -1.74 -9.49
C LEU A 237 12.15 -2.70 -9.69
N VAL A 238 13.26 -2.50 -8.98
CA VAL A 238 14.48 -3.33 -9.09
C VAL A 238 14.19 -4.79 -8.75
N THR A 239 13.32 -5.04 -7.78
CA THR A 239 12.92 -6.41 -7.41
C THR A 239 12.27 -7.17 -8.58
N LEU A 240 11.48 -6.47 -9.38
CA LEU A 240 10.66 -7.06 -10.44
C LEU A 240 11.28 -6.95 -11.84
N LEU A 241 12.40 -6.26 -11.99
CA LEU A 241 13.15 -6.24 -13.24
C LEU A 241 13.76 -7.63 -13.52
N PRO A 242 13.71 -8.11 -14.77
CA PRO A 242 14.48 -9.28 -15.17
C PRO A 242 15.98 -8.95 -15.05
N ILE A 243 16.75 -9.90 -14.52
CA ILE A 243 18.22 -9.88 -14.48
C ILE A 243 18.75 -10.51 -15.76
#